data_AF-K2A4Z8-F1
#
_entry.id   AF-K2A4Z8-F1
#
_cell.length_a   1.000
_cell.length_b   1.000
_cell.length_c   1.000
_cell.angle_alpha   90.00
_cell.angle_beta   90.00
_cell.angle_gamma   90.00
#
_symmetry.space_group_name_H-M   'P 1'
#
loop_
_entity.id
_entity.type
_entity.pdbx_description
1 polymer ?
#
loop_
_entity_poly.entity_id
_entity_poly.type
_entity_poly.pdbx_seq_one_letter_code
_entity_poly.pdbx_strand_id
1 'polypeptide(L)'
;MKILFALFFILFIAVGIGYWVHQDSGYVVVTYQHWMVATSFWAAMAVLVAAFILLYFLIRVLNNIFGLRKRYLRWRRLRAALLALSQATAIHELNSFLENKSFESFEKYWNQLSRAMRCTPNVATCYLRYCDEKSLFGLSKQWIEICLKKTWFSALLLYYSKCSASEASDIAARIKTAEHWLKKHDQDAILLLTLSKLYSYANVPGKAKSLAEKSIQLRPSSEAYGALAEALERLGQHEAALVYYRKAIQ
;
A
#
# COMPACT_ATOMS: atom_id res chain seq x y z
N MET A 1 19.75 26.76 25.10
CA MET A 1 20.29 27.39 26.32
C MET A 1 21.67 26.89 26.72
N LYS A 2 21.89 25.59 26.98
CA LYS A 2 23.22 25.06 27.42
C LYS A 2 24.38 25.31 26.43
N ILE A 3 24.11 25.31 25.12
CA ILE A 3 25.13 25.52 24.07
C ILE A 3 25.54 27.00 23.94
N LEU A 4 24.64 27.94 24.24
CA LEU A 4 24.95 29.39 24.19
C LEU A 4 25.87 29.80 25.33
N PHE A 5 25.64 29.28 26.54
CA PHE A 5 26.52 29.50 27.68
C PHE A 5 27.91 28.88 27.49
N ALA A 6 27.99 27.69 26.88
CA ALA A 6 29.28 27.06 26.57
C ALA A 6 30.10 27.89 25.57
N LEU A 7 29.46 28.48 24.54
CA LEU A 7 30.14 29.33 23.56
C LEU A 7 30.65 30.64 24.17
N PHE A 8 29.88 31.26 25.05
CA PHE A 8 30.31 32.50 25.73
C PHE A 8 31.49 32.26 26.67
N PHE A 9 31.50 31.12 27.36
CA PHE A 9 32.59 30.72 28.24
C PHE A 9 33.88 30.41 27.46
N ILE A 10 33.76 29.74 26.30
CA ILE A 10 34.89 29.49 25.39
C ILE A 10 35.44 30.80 24.81
N LEU A 11 34.58 31.75 24.44
CA LEU A 11 35.00 33.07 23.95
C LEU A 11 35.80 33.83 25.02
N PHE A 12 35.34 33.79 26.27
CA PHE A 12 36.01 34.46 27.39
C PHE A 12 37.41 33.88 27.66
N ILE A 13 37.53 32.55 27.62
CA ILE A 13 38.82 31.86 27.76
C ILE A 13 39.75 32.17 26.58
N ALA A 14 39.22 32.23 25.35
CA ALA A 14 39.99 32.56 24.16
C ALA A 14 40.55 34.00 24.19
N VAL A 15 39.76 34.98 24.67
CA VAL A 15 40.20 36.38 24.82
C VAL A 15 41.29 36.50 25.90
N GLY A 16 41.14 35.79 27.03
CA GLY A 16 42.12 35.80 28.11
C GLY A 16 43.47 35.20 27.70
N ILE A 17 43.45 34.07 26.98
CA ILE A 17 44.67 33.43 26.45
C ILE A 17 45.32 34.33 25.39
N GLY A 18 44.52 34.99 24.55
CA GLY A 18 45.03 35.87 23.50
C GLY A 18 45.80 37.08 24.04
N TYR A 19 45.37 37.64 25.17
CA TYR A 19 46.07 38.73 25.85
C TYR A 19 47.43 38.28 26.42
N TRP A 20 47.52 37.04 26.91
CA TRP A 20 48.71 36.53 27.60
C TRP A 20 49.83 36.07 26.64
N VAL A 21 49.48 35.65 25.42
CA VAL A 21 50.44 35.09 24.43
C VAL A 21 51.18 36.15 23.60
N HIS A 22 50.82 37.44 23.71
CA HIS A 22 51.49 38.51 22.96
C HIS A 22 52.93 38.82 23.43
N GLN A 23 53.43 38.20 24.51
CA GLN A 23 54.75 38.53 25.06
C GLN A 23 55.93 37.76 24.44
N ASP A 24 55.71 36.61 23.76
CA ASP A 24 56.77 35.91 23.01
C ASP A 24 56.22 35.29 21.72
N SER A 25 56.91 35.48 20.58
CA SER A 25 56.50 34.94 19.28
C SER A 25 56.76 33.43 19.19
N GLY A 26 55.91 32.64 19.83
CA GLY A 26 55.92 31.18 19.68
C GLY A 26 55.70 30.77 18.22
N TYR A 27 56.67 30.09 17.61
CA TYR A 27 56.53 29.45 16.31
C TYR A 27 56.22 27.97 16.49
N VAL A 28 55.25 27.47 15.73
CA VAL A 28 54.91 26.04 15.69
C VAL A 28 55.49 25.49 14.39
N VAL A 29 56.52 24.64 14.53
CA VAL A 29 57.11 23.93 13.40
C VAL A 29 56.54 22.52 13.37
N VAL A 30 55.83 22.21 12.29
CA VAL A 30 55.35 20.84 12.02
C VAL A 30 56.27 20.23 10.97
N THR A 31 57.04 19.21 11.36
CA THR A 31 57.89 18.43 10.45
C THR A 31 57.21 17.11 10.13
N TYR A 32 56.85 16.89 8.86
CA TYR A 32 56.36 15.60 8.40
C TYR A 32 57.08 15.19 7.11
N GLN A 33 57.93 14.17 7.22
CA GLN A 33 58.79 13.64 6.16
C GLN A 33 59.65 14.73 5.48
N HIS A 34 59.24 15.25 4.33
CA HIS A 34 59.98 16.24 3.53
C HIS A 34 59.41 17.67 3.64
N TRP A 35 58.35 17.86 4.43
CA TRP A 35 57.70 19.17 4.60
C TRP A 35 57.98 19.70 6.00
N MET A 36 58.66 20.85 6.04
CA MET A 36 58.84 21.65 7.24
C MET A 36 58.04 22.93 7.07
N VAL A 37 56.90 23.03 7.74
CA VAL A 37 56.09 24.26 7.71
C VAL A 37 56.21 24.91 9.07
N ALA A 38 56.94 26.02 9.12
CA ALA A 38 56.98 26.91 10.28
C ALA A 38 55.78 27.86 10.19
N THR A 39 54.79 27.63 11.04
CA THR A 39 53.61 28.50 11.16
C THR A 39 53.69 29.32 12.44
N SER A 40 53.11 30.52 12.44
CA SER A 40 52.92 31.25 13.69
C SER A 40 51.97 30.46 14.59
N PHE A 41 52.19 30.50 15.90
CA PHE A 41 51.29 29.88 16.88
C PHE A 41 49.84 30.32 16.66
N TRP A 42 49.62 31.59 16.31
CA TRP A 42 48.31 32.15 15.97
C TRP A 42 47.66 31.49 14.75
N ALA A 43 48.42 31.21 13.69
CA ALA A 43 47.90 30.53 12.52
C ALA A 43 47.48 29.08 12.83
N ALA A 44 48.30 28.35 13.58
CA ALA A 44 47.96 26.99 14.02
C ALA A 44 46.71 26.98 14.92
N MET A 45 46.58 27.95 15.82
CA MET A 45 45.41 28.12 16.69
C MET A 45 44.15 28.41 15.88
N ALA A 46 44.23 29.31 14.89
CA ALA A 46 43.08 29.64 14.03
C ALA A 46 42.58 28.43 13.24
N VAL A 47 43.49 27.60 12.71
CA VAL A 47 43.15 26.37 11.99
C VAL A 47 42.45 25.36 12.92
N LEU A 48 42.93 25.20 14.15
CA LEU A 48 42.32 24.29 15.14
C LEU A 48 40.89 24.74 15.49
N VAL A 49 40.69 26.05 15.74
CA VAL A 49 39.36 26.62 16.01
C VAL A 49 38.44 26.42 14.81
N ALA A 50 38.93 26.68 13.59
CA ALA A 50 38.16 26.46 12.36
C ALA A 50 37.76 24.98 12.19
N ALA A 51 38.69 24.05 12.44
CA ALA A 51 38.43 22.61 12.39
C ALA A 51 37.37 22.18 13.43
N PHE A 52 37.42 22.74 14.64
CA PHE A 52 36.42 22.48 15.68
C PHE A 52 35.02 22.99 15.29
N ILE A 53 34.94 24.21 14.73
CA ILE A 53 33.68 24.79 14.23
C ILE A 53 33.11 23.92 13.10
N LEU A 54 33.95 23.50 12.16
CA LEU A 54 33.56 22.60 11.07
C LEU A 54 33.03 21.26 11.60
N LEU A 55 33.76 20.62 12.52
CA LEU A 55 33.35 19.36 13.12
C LEU A 55 32.01 19.49 13.86
N TYR A 56 31.83 20.55 14.65
CA TYR A 56 30.57 20.85 15.32
C TYR A 56 29.42 20.99 14.33
N PHE A 57 29.64 21.74 13.24
CA PHE A 57 28.62 21.92 12.20
C PHE A 57 28.28 20.58 11.53
N LEU A 58 29.29 19.76 11.24
CA LEU A 58 29.14 18.44 10.62
C LEU A 58 28.30 17.50 11.52
N ILE A 59 28.63 17.41 12.81
CA ILE A 59 27.85 16.62 13.80
C ILE A 59 26.41 17.14 13.91
N ARG A 60 26.21 18.46 13.91
CA ARG A 60 24.86 19.07 13.99
C ARG A 60 24.03 18.74 12.76
N VAL A 61 24.61 18.81 11.56
CA VAL A 61 23.94 18.46 10.31
C VAL A 61 23.57 16.97 10.31
N LEU A 62 24.50 16.08 10.67
CA LEU A 62 24.22 14.66 10.80
C LEU A 62 23.07 14.41 11.79
N ASN A 63 23.14 14.98 13.00
CA ASN A 63 22.08 14.81 14.02
C ASN A 63 20.73 15.35 13.55
N ASN A 64 20.70 16.46 12.79
CA ASN A 64 19.47 17.01 12.23
C ASN A 64 18.88 16.07 11.16
N ILE A 65 19.71 15.51 10.28
CA ILE A 65 19.30 14.56 9.23
C ILE A 65 18.77 13.24 9.83
N PHE A 66 19.43 12.69 10.85
CA PHE A 66 18.94 11.48 11.52
C PHE A 66 17.63 11.70 12.31
N GLY A 67 17.40 12.91 12.84
CA GLY A 67 16.13 13.31 13.46
C GLY A 67 14.97 13.44 12.47
N LEU A 68 15.24 13.91 11.26
CA LEU A 68 14.25 14.03 10.18
C LEU A 68 13.71 12.66 9.75
N ARG A 69 14.55 11.62 9.71
CA ARG A 69 14.11 10.24 9.41
C ARG A 69 13.10 9.73 10.44
N LYS A 70 13.34 9.97 11.74
CA LYS A 70 12.39 9.58 12.81
C LYS A 70 11.09 10.38 12.75
N ARG A 71 11.15 11.69 12.45
CA ARG A 71 9.96 12.55 12.31
C ARG A 71 9.13 12.20 11.07
N TYR A 72 9.79 11.86 9.96
CA TYR A 72 9.16 11.39 8.73
C TYR A 72 8.46 10.04 8.91
N LEU A 73 9.11 9.06 9.56
CA LEU A 73 8.49 7.77 9.86
C LEU A 73 7.28 7.92 10.80
N ARG A 74 7.32 8.82 11.79
CA ARG A 74 6.16 9.16 12.64
C ARG A 74 5.01 9.78 11.83
N TRP A 75 5.30 10.78 10.98
CA TRP A 75 4.30 11.40 10.10
C TRP A 75 3.66 10.39 9.14
N ARG A 76 4.43 9.43 8.61
CA ARG A 76 3.91 8.39 7.71
C ARG A 76 2.95 7.45 8.43
N ARG A 77 3.29 7.03 9.66
CA ARG A 77 2.40 6.20 10.50
C ARG A 77 1.11 6.95 10.86
N LEU A 78 1.21 8.22 11.25
CA LEU A 78 0.05 9.05 11.58
C LEU A 78 -0.88 9.25 10.38
N ARG A 79 -0.34 9.58 9.20
CA ARG A 79 -1.15 9.71 7.98
C ARG A 79 -1.84 8.40 7.60
N ALA A 80 -1.15 7.27 7.70
CA ALA A 80 -1.76 5.96 7.41
C ALA A 80 -2.91 5.64 8.38
N ALA A 81 -2.74 5.94 9.68
CA ALA A 81 -3.79 5.75 10.67
C ALA A 81 -5.01 6.65 10.42
N LEU A 82 -4.80 7.92 10.05
CA LEU A 82 -5.89 8.85 9.70
C LEU A 82 -6.66 8.40 8.46
N LEU A 83 -5.97 7.86 7.46
CA LEU A 83 -6.61 7.30 6.27
C LEU A 83 -7.42 6.04 6.61
N ALA A 84 -6.90 5.17 7.49
CA ALA A 84 -7.62 3.98 7.94
C ALA A 84 -8.88 4.35 8.75
N LEU A 85 -8.79 5.34 9.63
CA LEU A 85 -9.93 5.85 10.40
C LEU A 85 -11.00 6.45 9.49
N SER A 86 -10.62 7.29 8.53
CA SER A 86 -11.59 7.88 7.58
C SER A 86 -12.24 6.84 6.67
N GLN A 87 -11.53 5.75 6.33
CA GLN A 87 -12.15 4.62 5.63
C GLN A 87 -13.14 3.87 6.51
N ALA A 88 -12.80 3.61 7.77
CA ALA A 88 -13.68 2.89 8.70
C ALA A 88 -15.00 3.66 8.95
N THR A 89 -14.93 4.97 9.14
CA THR A 89 -16.12 5.81 9.30
C THR A 89 -16.97 5.82 8.04
N ALA A 90 -16.35 5.95 6.86
CA ALA A 90 -17.07 5.93 5.60
C ALA A 90 -17.77 4.58 5.35
N ILE A 91 -17.12 3.46 5.67
CA ILE A 91 -17.72 2.12 5.56
C ILE A 91 -18.90 1.98 6.52
N HIS A 92 -18.76 2.44 7.76
CA HIS A 92 -19.83 2.40 8.75
C HIS A 92 -21.05 3.21 8.29
N GLU A 93 -20.86 4.44 7.84
CA GLU A 93 -21.93 5.29 7.32
C GLU A 93 -22.61 4.66 6.09
N LEU A 94 -21.83 4.19 5.11
CA LEU A 94 -22.36 3.51 3.92
C LEU A 94 -23.17 2.26 4.28
N ASN A 95 -22.68 1.42 5.19
CA ASN A 95 -23.42 0.24 5.64
C ASN A 95 -24.71 0.62 6.38
N SER A 96 -24.68 1.65 7.23
CA SER A 96 -25.87 2.13 7.93
C SER A 96 -26.96 2.62 6.97
N PHE A 97 -26.58 3.23 5.83
CA PHE A 97 -27.54 3.62 4.80
C PHE A 97 -28.13 2.42 4.05
N LEU A 98 -27.33 1.35 3.85
CA LEU A 98 -27.82 0.11 3.25
C LEU A 98 -28.79 -0.64 4.17
N GLU A 99 -28.48 -0.74 5.46
CA GLU A 99 -29.35 -1.37 6.47
C GLU A 99 -30.69 -0.64 6.59
N ASN A 100 -30.66 0.69 6.60
CA ASN A 100 -31.86 1.52 6.66
C ASN A 100 -32.56 1.70 5.29
N LYS A 101 -32.06 1.08 4.21
CA LYS A 101 -32.55 1.23 2.83
C LYS A 101 -32.66 2.68 2.35
N SER A 102 -31.85 3.59 2.91
CA SER A 102 -31.85 5.02 2.58
C SER A 102 -30.97 5.31 1.36
N PHE A 103 -31.41 4.86 0.19
CA PHE A 103 -30.60 4.90 -1.04
C PHE A 103 -30.24 6.31 -1.51
N GLU A 104 -31.12 7.30 -1.32
CA GLU A 104 -30.85 8.68 -1.70
C GLU A 104 -29.73 9.31 -0.86
N SER A 105 -29.71 9.01 0.44
CA SER A 105 -28.62 9.44 1.34
C SER A 105 -27.31 8.74 1.01
N PHE A 106 -27.36 7.46 0.61
CA PHE A 106 -26.20 6.72 0.14
C PHE A 106 -25.57 7.38 -1.08
N GLU A 107 -26.36 7.72 -2.10
CA GLU A 107 -25.86 8.37 -3.32
C GLU A 107 -25.26 9.75 -3.04
N LYS A 108 -25.91 10.55 -2.19
CA LYS A 108 -25.40 11.86 -1.77
C LYS A 108 -24.05 11.74 -1.09
N TYR A 109 -23.91 10.81 -0.14
CA TYR A 109 -22.66 10.57 0.56
C TYR A 109 -21.58 10.01 -0.38
N TRP A 110 -21.95 9.05 -1.24
CA TRP A 110 -21.06 8.47 -2.25
C TRP A 110 -20.44 9.51 -3.17
N ASN A 111 -21.22 10.50 -3.61
CA ASN A 111 -20.75 11.58 -4.48
C ASN A 111 -19.79 12.56 -3.78
N GLN A 112 -19.87 12.67 -2.45
CA GLN A 112 -18.92 13.46 -1.65
C GLN A 112 -17.58 12.74 -1.46
N LEU A 113 -17.54 11.42 -1.62
CA LEU A 113 -16.31 10.65 -1.47
C LEU A 113 -15.32 10.91 -2.62
N SER A 114 -14.06 11.16 -2.24
CA SER A 114 -12.97 11.29 -3.21
C SER A 114 -12.82 10.02 -4.07
N ARG A 115 -12.36 10.18 -5.31
CA ARG A 115 -12.09 9.04 -6.22
C ARG A 115 -11.07 8.04 -5.65
N ALA A 116 -10.16 8.48 -4.77
CA ALA A 116 -9.23 7.59 -4.10
C ALA A 116 -9.95 6.67 -3.11
N MET A 117 -10.87 7.22 -2.31
CA MET A 117 -11.62 6.49 -1.29
C MET A 117 -12.62 5.52 -1.91
N ARG A 118 -13.32 5.93 -2.98
CA ARG A 118 -14.30 5.07 -3.69
C ARG A 118 -13.71 3.81 -4.30
N CYS A 119 -12.41 3.81 -4.63
CA CYS A 119 -11.70 2.63 -5.18
C CYS A 119 -11.04 1.76 -4.08
N THR A 120 -11.20 2.10 -2.80
CA THR A 120 -10.67 1.24 -1.73
C THR A 120 -11.52 -0.04 -1.63
N PRO A 121 -10.94 -1.21 -1.32
CA PRO A 121 -11.64 -2.50 -1.42
C PRO A 121 -12.97 -2.53 -0.68
N ASN A 122 -12.96 -2.13 0.59
CA ASN A 122 -14.13 -2.24 1.46
C ASN A 122 -15.22 -1.23 1.06
N VAL A 123 -14.84 0.00 0.71
CA VAL A 123 -15.80 1.01 0.21
C VAL A 123 -16.38 0.59 -1.14
N ALA A 124 -15.57 0.03 -2.03
CA ALA A 124 -16.04 -0.52 -3.29
C ALA A 124 -17.01 -1.68 -3.06
N THR A 125 -16.76 -2.59 -2.10
CA THR A 125 -17.71 -3.66 -1.76
C THR A 125 -19.04 -3.14 -1.23
N CYS A 126 -19.07 -2.02 -0.50
CA CYS A 126 -20.33 -1.38 -0.10
C CYS A 126 -21.12 -0.89 -1.32
N TYR A 127 -20.44 -0.29 -2.31
CA TYR A 127 -21.08 0.11 -3.56
C TYR A 127 -21.57 -1.06 -4.40
N LEU A 128 -20.83 -2.17 -4.44
CA LEU A 128 -21.31 -3.38 -5.13
C LEU A 128 -22.55 -3.95 -4.46
N ARG A 129 -22.61 -3.93 -3.12
CA ARG A 129 -23.82 -4.32 -2.37
C ARG A 129 -25.00 -3.38 -2.66
N TYR A 130 -24.76 -2.08 -2.76
CA TYR A 130 -25.76 -1.11 -3.21
C TYR A 130 -26.29 -1.47 -4.62
N CYS A 131 -25.39 -1.78 -5.55
CA CYS A 131 -25.78 -2.18 -6.91
C CYS A 131 -26.58 -3.48 -6.91
N ASP A 132 -26.22 -4.46 -6.07
CA ASP A 132 -26.93 -5.73 -5.95
C ASP A 132 -28.37 -5.52 -5.43
N GLU A 133 -28.55 -4.73 -4.37
CA GLU A 133 -29.88 -4.36 -3.83
C GLU A 133 -30.77 -3.64 -4.86
N LYS A 134 -30.16 -2.82 -5.72
CA LYS A 134 -30.86 -2.10 -6.80
C LYS A 134 -30.92 -2.87 -8.12
N SER A 135 -30.36 -4.08 -8.18
CA SER A 135 -30.23 -4.87 -9.42
C SER A 135 -29.53 -4.13 -10.58
N LEU A 136 -28.59 -3.23 -10.27
CA LEU A 136 -27.83 -2.41 -11.23
C LEU A 136 -26.55 -3.12 -11.69
N PHE A 137 -26.69 -4.28 -12.33
CA PHE A 137 -25.56 -5.15 -12.70
C PHE A 137 -24.60 -4.52 -13.73
N GLY A 138 -25.11 -3.72 -14.66
CA GLY A 138 -24.29 -3.04 -15.68
C GLY A 138 -23.31 -2.02 -15.09
N LEU A 139 -23.78 -1.21 -14.13
CA LEU A 139 -22.94 -0.25 -13.42
C LEU A 139 -21.91 -0.97 -12.54
N SER A 140 -22.31 -2.05 -11.89
CA SER A 140 -21.43 -2.88 -11.05
C SER A 140 -20.23 -3.42 -11.85
N LYS A 141 -20.48 -4.00 -13.03
CA LYS A 141 -19.43 -4.46 -13.96
C LYS A 141 -18.43 -3.35 -14.31
N GLN A 142 -18.93 -2.21 -14.80
CA GLN A 142 -18.09 -1.08 -15.21
C GLN A 142 -17.24 -0.56 -14.05
N TRP A 143 -17.84 -0.47 -12.86
CA TRP A 143 -17.16 0.03 -11.67
C TRP A 143 -16.04 -0.90 -11.19
N ILE A 144 -16.26 -2.22 -11.23
CA ILE A 144 -15.22 -3.21 -10.90
C ILE A 144 -14.03 -3.06 -11.84
N GLU A 145 -14.27 -2.93 -13.15
CA GLU A 145 -13.19 -2.76 -14.14
C GLU A 145 -12.39 -1.47 -13.93
N ILE A 146 -13.06 -0.37 -13.55
CA ILE A 146 -12.39 0.89 -13.19
C ILE A 146 -11.52 0.72 -11.94
N CYS A 147 -12.03 0.04 -10.91
CA CYS A 147 -11.30 -0.19 -9.67
C CYS A 147 -10.07 -1.08 -9.89
N LEU A 148 -10.23 -2.19 -10.62
CA LEU A 148 -9.16 -3.14 -10.90
C LEU A 148 -8.04 -2.54 -11.76
N LYS A 149 -8.36 -1.61 -12.68
CA LYS A 149 -7.35 -0.87 -13.44
C LYS A 149 -6.46 -0.01 -12.55
N LYS A 150 -7.00 0.54 -11.46
CA LYS A 150 -6.26 1.43 -10.54
C LYS A 150 -5.51 0.63 -9.48
N THR A 151 -6.15 -0.38 -8.92
CA THR A 151 -5.65 -1.18 -7.79
C THR A 151 -6.20 -2.60 -7.93
N TRP A 152 -5.30 -3.56 -8.11
CA TRP A 152 -5.69 -4.97 -8.21
C TRP A 152 -6.14 -5.49 -6.85
N PHE A 153 -7.40 -5.91 -6.76
CA PHE A 153 -7.99 -6.47 -5.56
C PHE A 153 -8.81 -7.71 -5.88
N SER A 154 -8.29 -8.87 -5.49
CA SER A 154 -8.84 -10.18 -5.80
C SER A 154 -10.27 -10.36 -5.29
N ALA A 155 -10.63 -9.77 -4.13
CA ALA A 155 -11.98 -9.87 -3.56
C ALA A 155 -13.09 -9.30 -4.46
N LEU A 156 -12.79 -8.27 -5.28
CA LEU A 156 -13.77 -7.69 -6.21
C LEU A 156 -14.10 -8.64 -7.37
N LEU A 157 -13.23 -9.59 -7.68
CA LEU A 157 -13.43 -10.57 -8.74
C LEU A 157 -14.56 -11.56 -8.40
N LEU A 158 -14.83 -11.82 -7.12
CA LEU A 158 -15.96 -12.66 -6.72
C LEU A 158 -17.28 -12.00 -7.11
N TYR A 159 -17.43 -10.71 -6.83
CA TYR A 159 -18.57 -9.91 -7.29
C TYR A 159 -18.61 -9.85 -8.81
N TYR A 160 -17.44 -9.73 -9.47
CA TYR A 160 -17.38 -9.74 -10.92
C TYR A 160 -18.00 -10.99 -11.55
N SER A 161 -18.03 -12.16 -10.88
CA SER A 161 -18.76 -13.34 -11.38
C SER A 161 -20.28 -13.24 -11.20
N LYS A 162 -20.72 -12.62 -10.11
CA LYS A 162 -22.12 -12.47 -9.71
C LYS A 162 -22.87 -11.37 -10.47
N CYS A 163 -22.18 -10.37 -11.02
CA CYS A 163 -22.78 -9.28 -11.81
C CYS A 163 -23.40 -9.71 -13.15
N SER A 164 -23.91 -10.93 -13.27
CA SER A 164 -24.49 -11.42 -14.51
C SER A 164 -25.87 -10.81 -14.75
N ALA A 165 -25.91 -9.87 -15.69
CA ALA A 165 -27.09 -9.64 -16.47
C ALA A 165 -27.43 -10.92 -17.28
N SER A 166 -28.71 -11.10 -17.57
CA SER A 166 -29.35 -12.27 -18.18
C SER A 166 -28.89 -12.60 -19.62
N GLU A 167 -27.85 -11.94 -20.15
CA GLU A 167 -27.47 -12.01 -21.55
C GLU A 167 -26.15 -12.77 -21.77
N ALA A 168 -26.18 -13.77 -22.67
CA ALA A 168 -25.03 -14.61 -23.00
C ALA A 168 -23.86 -13.84 -23.63
N SER A 169 -24.14 -12.75 -24.35
CA SER A 169 -23.13 -11.87 -24.97
C SER A 169 -22.23 -11.22 -23.92
N ASP A 170 -22.81 -10.79 -22.79
CA ASP A 170 -22.09 -10.13 -21.72
C ASP A 170 -21.12 -11.06 -20.98
N ILE A 171 -21.49 -12.35 -20.85
CA ILE A 171 -20.64 -13.38 -20.25
C ILE A 171 -19.38 -13.59 -21.10
N ALA A 172 -19.54 -13.70 -22.42
CA ALA A 172 -18.41 -13.87 -23.33
C ALA A 172 -17.44 -12.66 -23.28
N ALA A 173 -17.96 -11.44 -23.21
CA ALA A 173 -17.13 -10.24 -23.05
C ALA A 173 -16.34 -10.25 -21.74
N ARG A 174 -16.98 -10.66 -20.63
CA ARG A 174 -16.35 -10.77 -19.28
C ARG A 174 -15.28 -11.86 -19.22
N ILE A 175 -15.47 -12.97 -19.93
CA ILE A 175 -14.44 -14.00 -20.06
C ILE A 175 -13.21 -13.41 -20.75
N LYS A 176 -13.38 -12.70 -21.87
CA LYS A 176 -12.25 -12.09 -22.60
C LYS A 176 -11.47 -11.09 -21.73
N THR A 177 -12.14 -10.24 -20.96
CA THR A 177 -11.48 -9.29 -20.06
C THR A 177 -10.76 -9.99 -18.92
N ALA A 178 -11.37 -11.00 -18.31
CA ALA A 178 -10.75 -11.77 -17.23
C ALA A 178 -9.56 -12.62 -17.71
N GLU A 179 -9.62 -13.18 -18.93
CA GLU A 179 -8.48 -13.85 -19.57
C GLU A 179 -7.33 -12.88 -19.86
N HIS A 180 -7.65 -11.64 -20.24
CA HIS A 180 -6.62 -10.61 -20.39
C HIS A 180 -5.91 -10.33 -19.05
N TRP A 181 -6.66 -10.27 -17.94
CA TRP A 181 -6.06 -10.11 -16.61
C TRP A 181 -5.21 -11.32 -16.19
N LEU A 182 -5.61 -12.52 -16.59
CA LEU A 182 -4.87 -13.75 -16.28
C LEU A 182 -3.44 -13.74 -16.83
N LYS A 183 -3.18 -13.02 -17.94
CA LYS A 183 -1.81 -12.86 -18.48
C LYS A 183 -0.85 -12.18 -17.50
N LYS A 184 -1.36 -11.31 -16.62
CA LYS A 184 -0.57 -10.56 -15.64
C LYS A 184 -0.69 -11.12 -14.22
N HIS A 185 -1.79 -11.82 -13.93
CA HIS A 185 -2.15 -12.33 -12.62
C HIS A 185 -2.50 -13.82 -12.67
N ASP A 186 -1.60 -14.64 -13.23
CA ASP A 186 -1.79 -16.08 -13.45
C ASP A 186 -1.87 -16.90 -12.14
N GLN A 187 -1.22 -16.43 -11.08
CA GLN A 187 -1.22 -17.05 -9.75
C GLN A 187 -2.32 -16.55 -8.81
N ASP A 188 -3.24 -15.69 -9.27
CA ASP A 188 -4.36 -15.24 -8.44
C ASP A 188 -5.46 -16.32 -8.40
N ALA A 189 -5.51 -17.06 -7.29
CA ALA A 189 -6.49 -18.13 -7.08
C ALA A 189 -7.94 -17.66 -7.23
N ILE A 190 -8.24 -16.41 -6.86
CA ILE A 190 -9.61 -15.88 -6.94
C ILE A 190 -9.96 -15.51 -8.39
N LEU A 191 -9.01 -15.01 -9.17
CA LEU A 191 -9.22 -14.78 -10.61
C LEU A 191 -9.54 -16.07 -11.34
N LEU A 192 -8.80 -17.14 -11.05
CA LEU A 192 -9.05 -18.47 -11.61
C LEU A 192 -10.42 -19.01 -11.22
N LEU A 193 -10.84 -18.82 -9.96
CA LEU A 193 -12.17 -19.18 -9.48
C LEU A 193 -13.27 -18.39 -10.20
N THR A 194 -13.09 -17.07 -10.34
CA THR A 194 -14.02 -16.20 -11.07
C THR A 194 -14.16 -16.63 -12.53
N LEU A 195 -13.03 -16.91 -13.20
CA LEU A 195 -13.04 -17.43 -14.56
C LEU A 195 -13.75 -18.80 -14.64
N SER A 196 -13.51 -19.69 -13.68
CA SER A 196 -14.21 -20.97 -13.61
C SER A 196 -15.72 -20.78 -13.53
N LYS A 197 -16.21 -19.90 -12.64
CA LYS A 197 -17.65 -19.61 -12.50
C LYS A 197 -18.22 -19.01 -13.80
N LEU A 198 -17.50 -18.11 -14.45
CA LEU A 198 -17.91 -17.53 -15.74
C LEU A 198 -17.97 -18.59 -16.85
N TYR A 199 -16.99 -19.50 -16.93
CA TYR A 199 -16.98 -20.61 -17.88
C TYR A 199 -18.09 -21.62 -17.62
N SER A 200 -18.40 -21.86 -16.35
CA SER A 200 -19.57 -22.62 -15.93
C SER A 200 -20.84 -21.97 -16.48
N TYR A 201 -21.03 -20.65 -16.35
CA TYR A 201 -22.19 -19.95 -16.92
C TYR A 201 -22.22 -19.93 -18.45
N ALA A 202 -21.06 -19.93 -19.11
CA ALA A 202 -20.94 -20.02 -20.56
C ALA A 202 -21.15 -21.45 -21.12
N ASN A 203 -21.51 -22.41 -20.28
CA ASN A 203 -21.72 -23.81 -20.63
C ASN A 203 -20.48 -24.51 -21.24
N VAL A 204 -19.27 -24.15 -20.77
CA VAL A 204 -18.00 -24.80 -21.14
C VAL A 204 -17.35 -25.44 -19.90
N PRO A 205 -17.92 -26.54 -19.38
CA PRO A 205 -17.55 -27.07 -18.06
C PRO A 205 -16.15 -27.70 -18.02
N GLY A 206 -15.60 -28.17 -19.15
CA GLY A 206 -14.24 -28.71 -19.21
C GLY A 206 -13.16 -27.69 -18.86
N LYS A 207 -13.27 -26.47 -19.40
CA LYS A 207 -12.36 -25.35 -19.04
C LYS A 207 -12.58 -24.91 -17.60
N ALA A 208 -13.85 -24.81 -17.17
CA ALA A 208 -14.20 -24.46 -15.80
C ALA A 208 -13.51 -25.40 -14.79
N LYS A 209 -13.65 -26.71 -14.97
CA LYS A 209 -12.99 -27.74 -14.15
C LYS A 209 -11.49 -27.49 -14.02
N SER A 210 -10.79 -27.33 -15.15
CA SER A 210 -9.33 -27.14 -15.13
C SER A 210 -8.87 -25.88 -14.39
N LEU A 211 -9.66 -24.80 -14.44
CA LEU A 211 -9.36 -23.54 -13.76
C LEU A 211 -9.70 -23.62 -12.27
N ALA A 212 -10.80 -24.29 -11.90
CA ALA A 212 -11.13 -24.56 -10.51
C ALA A 212 -10.09 -25.45 -9.82
N GLU A 213 -9.61 -26.50 -10.49
CA GLU A 213 -8.52 -27.35 -9.98
C GLU A 213 -7.25 -26.55 -9.71
N LYS A 214 -6.85 -25.68 -10.66
CA LYS A 214 -5.71 -24.75 -10.46
C LYS A 214 -5.93 -23.77 -9.31
N SER A 215 -7.15 -23.23 -9.18
CA SER A 215 -7.50 -22.35 -8.07
C SER A 215 -7.34 -23.07 -6.72
N ILE A 216 -7.82 -24.31 -6.61
CA ILE A 216 -7.70 -25.14 -5.40
C ILE A 216 -6.23 -25.43 -5.07
N GLN A 217 -5.40 -25.73 -6.08
CA GLN A 217 -3.96 -25.97 -5.88
C GLN A 217 -3.24 -24.76 -5.28
N LEU A 218 -3.62 -23.55 -5.71
CA LEU A 218 -3.04 -22.30 -5.20
C LEU A 218 -3.60 -21.92 -3.82
N ARG A 219 -4.93 -21.98 -3.68
CA ARG A 219 -5.63 -21.67 -2.43
C ARG A 219 -6.90 -22.51 -2.30
N PRO A 220 -6.86 -23.57 -1.48
CA PRO A 220 -8.05 -24.33 -1.14
C PRO A 220 -9.10 -23.40 -0.49
N SER A 221 -10.32 -23.43 -1.01
CA SER A 221 -11.45 -22.69 -0.45
C SER A 221 -12.76 -23.42 -0.70
N SER A 222 -13.71 -23.27 0.21
CA SER A 222 -15.06 -23.85 0.08
C SER A 222 -15.70 -23.46 -1.26
N GLU A 223 -15.62 -22.17 -1.64
CA GLU A 223 -16.15 -21.69 -2.91
C GLU A 223 -15.47 -22.32 -4.14
N ALA A 224 -14.17 -22.62 -4.07
CA ALA A 224 -13.45 -23.27 -5.17
C ALA A 224 -13.82 -24.74 -5.31
N TYR A 225 -13.98 -25.46 -4.20
CA TYR A 225 -14.51 -26.82 -4.22
C TYR A 225 -15.95 -26.89 -4.75
N GLY A 226 -16.79 -25.92 -4.35
CA GLY A 226 -18.15 -25.80 -4.89
C GLY A 226 -18.18 -25.56 -6.40
N ALA A 227 -17.34 -24.63 -6.91
CA ALA A 227 -17.25 -24.37 -8.34
C ALA A 227 -16.74 -25.57 -9.15
N LEU A 228 -15.80 -26.35 -8.58
CA LEU A 228 -15.32 -27.59 -9.20
C LEU A 228 -16.42 -28.65 -9.25
N ALA A 229 -17.17 -28.81 -8.15
CA ALA A 229 -18.26 -29.76 -8.07
C ALA A 229 -19.38 -29.43 -9.08
N GLU A 230 -19.76 -28.15 -9.20
CA GLU A 230 -20.73 -27.68 -10.20
C GLU A 230 -20.26 -27.98 -11.64
N ALA A 231 -18.97 -27.76 -11.92
CA ALA A 231 -18.41 -28.08 -13.24
C ALA A 231 -18.41 -29.58 -13.54
N LEU A 232 -18.13 -30.43 -12.54
CA LEU A 232 -18.17 -31.89 -12.67
C LEU A 232 -19.59 -32.42 -12.86
N GLU A 233 -20.55 -31.84 -12.18
CA GLU A 233 -21.97 -32.16 -12.32
C GLU A 233 -22.47 -31.90 -13.74
N ARG A 234 -22.09 -30.75 -14.33
CA ARG A 234 -22.38 -30.43 -15.74
C ARG A 234 -21.68 -31.35 -16.74
N LEU A 235 -20.60 -32.04 -16.33
CA LEU A 235 -19.91 -33.06 -17.13
C LEU A 235 -20.53 -34.47 -16.95
N GLY A 236 -21.56 -34.62 -16.12
CA GLY A 236 -22.17 -35.92 -15.80
C GLY A 236 -21.38 -36.76 -14.79
N GLN A 237 -20.33 -36.21 -14.18
CA GLN A 237 -19.47 -36.92 -13.21
C GLN A 237 -20.00 -36.74 -11.78
N HIS A 238 -21.24 -37.17 -11.54
CA HIS A 238 -21.96 -36.91 -10.29
C HIS A 238 -21.27 -37.49 -9.04
N GLU A 239 -20.70 -38.69 -9.13
CA GLU A 239 -19.99 -39.32 -7.99
C GLU A 239 -18.76 -38.50 -7.56
N ALA A 240 -17.98 -38.03 -8.53
CA ALA A 240 -16.83 -37.17 -8.27
C ALA A 240 -17.27 -35.81 -7.69
N ALA A 241 -18.36 -35.23 -8.22
CA ALA A 241 -18.91 -33.97 -7.73
C ALA A 241 -19.31 -34.05 -6.24
N LEU A 242 -19.95 -35.13 -5.81
CA LEU A 242 -20.35 -35.34 -4.40
C LEU A 242 -19.17 -35.30 -3.43
N VAL A 243 -18.02 -35.85 -3.82
CA VAL A 243 -16.80 -35.80 -2.99
C VAL A 243 -16.35 -34.36 -2.77
N TYR A 244 -16.37 -33.53 -3.81
CA TYR A 244 -15.97 -32.13 -3.71
C TYR A 244 -17.02 -31.26 -3.03
N TYR A 245 -18.32 -31.53 -3.18
CA TYR A 245 -19.36 -30.88 -2.38
C TYR A 245 -19.17 -31.15 -0.88
N ARG A 246 -18.83 -32.38 -0.49
CA ARG A 246 -18.52 -32.70 0.91
C ARG A 246 -17.31 -31.90 1.41
N LYS A 247 -16.25 -31.80 0.60
CA LYS A 247 -15.06 -30.97 0.91
C LYS A 247 -15.36 -29.48 0.96
N ALA A 248 -16.41 -29.00 0.30
CA ALA A 248 -16.81 -27.60 0.37
C ALA A 248 -17.53 -27.25 1.69
N ILE A 249 -18.15 -28.23 2.34
CA ILE A 249 -18.94 -28.03 3.58
C ILE A 249 -18.06 -28.18 4.84
N GLN A 250 -17.02 -29.01 4.77
CA GLN A 250 -16.03 -29.21 5.84
C GLN A 250 -15.09 -28.01 5.99
#